data_AF-A0A2N4U317-F1
#
_entry.id   AF-A0A2N4U317-F1
#
_cell.length_a   1.000
_cell.length_b   1.000
_cell.length_c   1.000
_cell.angle_alpha   90.00
_cell.angle_beta   90.00
_cell.angle_gamma   90.00
#
_symmetry.space_group_name_H-M   'P 1'
#
loop_
_entity.id
_entity.type
_entity.pdbx_description
1 polymer ?
#
loop_
_entity_poly.entity_id
_entity_poly.type
_entity_poly.pdbx_seq_one_letter_code
_entity_poly.pdbx_strand_id
1 'polypeptide(L)'
;MELNQGQKWETDAALRQGMGALHQIVSRGLDTAHKNALKPDDYKKMSGGIMTQFTYIVENCKLEPEADAQLHILLGNISQGVDVIEGKVSGEQPEEGLIKMAQALNSYGSYFDHPNWKNFDVSH
;
A
#
# COMPACT_ATOMS: atom_id res chain seq x y z
N MET A 1 5.33 10.17 -8.72
CA MET A 1 4.20 10.83 -8.04
C MET A 1 4.56 12.30 -7.86
N GLU A 2 3.57 13.17 -7.98
CA GLU A 2 3.72 14.63 -7.85
C GLU A 2 2.64 15.21 -6.92
N LEU A 3 2.94 16.38 -6.33
CA LEU A 3 2.00 17.14 -5.50
C LEU A 3 1.08 18.00 -6.38
N ASN A 4 -0.12 18.30 -5.88
CA ASN A 4 -1.04 19.26 -6.47
C ASN A 4 -0.51 20.69 -6.27
N GLN A 5 0.35 21.15 -7.18
CA GLN A 5 0.96 22.49 -7.10
C GLN A 5 1.65 22.76 -5.74
N GLY A 6 2.27 21.72 -5.17
CA GLY A 6 2.91 21.77 -3.86
C GLY A 6 2.00 21.41 -2.68
N GLN A 7 0.72 21.14 -2.91
CA GLN A 7 -0.23 20.65 -1.91
C GLN A 7 -0.48 19.14 -2.06
N LYS A 8 -0.92 18.49 -0.98
CA LYS A 8 -1.37 17.10 -1.05
C LYS A 8 -2.70 17.00 -1.80
N TRP A 9 -2.93 15.86 -2.45
CA TRP A 9 -4.20 15.54 -3.10
C TRP A 9 -5.28 15.28 -2.06
N GLU A 10 -6.46 15.87 -2.24
CA GLU A 10 -7.61 15.58 -1.39
C GLU A 10 -8.00 14.11 -1.49
N THR A 11 -8.52 13.56 -0.38
CA THR A 11 -9.01 12.20 -0.32
C THR A 11 -10.50 12.18 -0.07
N ASP A 12 -11.18 11.14 -0.52
CA ASP A 12 -12.57 10.89 -0.14
C ASP A 12 -12.67 9.80 0.95
N ALA A 13 -13.89 9.48 1.37
CA ALA A 13 -14.11 8.48 2.42
C ALA A 13 -13.72 7.06 1.99
N ALA A 14 -13.99 6.68 0.74
CA ALA A 14 -13.71 5.36 0.22
C ALA A 14 -12.19 5.11 0.15
N LEU A 15 -11.43 6.08 -0.37
CA LEU A 15 -9.98 6.01 -0.43
C LEU A 15 -9.37 5.92 0.98
N ARG A 16 -9.82 6.78 1.91
CA ARG A 16 -9.31 6.72 3.29
C ARG A 16 -9.58 5.36 3.94
N GLN A 17 -10.76 4.79 3.73
CA GLN A 17 -11.08 3.46 4.24
C GLN A 17 -10.15 2.39 3.65
N GLY A 18 -10.05 2.31 2.32
CA GLY A 18 -9.25 1.28 1.65
C GLY A 18 -7.76 1.41 1.98
N MET A 19 -7.21 2.62 1.95
CA MET A 19 -5.81 2.86 2.30
C MET A 19 -5.53 2.59 3.79
N GLY A 20 -6.47 2.91 4.69
CA GLY A 20 -6.38 2.54 6.10
C GLY A 20 -6.34 1.03 6.32
N ALA A 21 -7.14 0.27 5.56
CA ALA A 21 -7.11 -1.20 5.60
C ALA A 21 -5.78 -1.76 5.04
N LEU A 22 -5.28 -1.22 3.92
CA LEU A 22 -3.97 -1.57 3.36
C LEU A 22 -2.85 -1.32 4.36
N HIS A 23 -2.88 -0.17 5.04
CA HIS A 23 -1.94 0.15 6.11
C HIS A 23 -1.93 -0.90 7.21
N GLN A 24 -3.11 -1.29 7.71
CA GLN A 24 -3.22 -2.32 8.75
C GLN A 24 -2.70 -3.69 8.29
N ILE A 25 -2.98 -4.07 7.05
CA ILE A 25 -2.51 -5.34 6.47
C ILE A 25 -0.98 -5.37 6.46
N VAL A 26 -0.35 -4.32 5.91
CA VAL A 26 1.11 -4.22 5.82
C VAL A 26 1.75 -4.11 7.21
N SER A 27 1.16 -3.33 8.13
CA SER A 27 1.64 -3.21 9.52
C SER A 27 1.72 -4.57 10.21
N ARG A 28 0.65 -5.37 10.13
CA ARG A 28 0.64 -6.72 10.73
C ARG A 28 1.64 -7.65 10.05
N GLY A 29 1.80 -7.51 8.73
CA GLY A 29 2.81 -8.22 7.95
C GLY A 29 4.21 -7.96 8.48
N LEU A 30 4.61 -6.68 8.56
CA LEU A 30 5.92 -6.27 9.09
C LEU A 30 6.13 -6.74 10.54
N ASP A 31 5.14 -6.57 11.41
CA ASP A 31 5.23 -7.03 12.82
C ASP A 31 5.46 -8.54 12.93
N THR A 32 4.90 -9.32 12.01
CA THR A 32 5.05 -10.78 11.96
C THR A 32 6.38 -11.18 11.33
N ALA A 33 6.84 -10.43 10.30
CA ALA A 33 8.16 -10.59 9.69
C ALA A 33 9.29 -10.36 10.70
N HIS A 34 9.23 -9.29 11.49
CA HIS A 34 10.20 -9.00 12.55
C HIS A 34 10.31 -10.12 13.60
N LYS A 35 9.25 -10.93 13.77
CA LYS A 35 9.21 -12.09 14.66
C LYS A 35 9.66 -13.39 13.97
N ASN A 36 10.08 -13.33 12.71
CA ASN A 36 10.40 -14.48 11.86
C ASN A 36 9.26 -15.52 11.81
N ALA A 37 8.00 -15.03 11.80
CA ALA A 37 6.81 -15.86 12.00
C ALA A 37 5.90 -15.94 10.76
N LEU A 38 6.24 -15.28 9.64
CA LEU A 38 5.46 -15.33 8.42
C LEU A 38 5.61 -16.68 7.71
N LYS A 39 4.48 -17.26 7.31
CA LYS A 39 4.42 -18.51 6.53
C LYS A 39 3.94 -18.21 5.11
N PRO A 40 4.19 -19.11 4.14
CA PRO A 40 3.68 -18.96 2.77
C PRO A 40 2.18 -18.67 2.68
N ASP A 41 1.36 -19.32 3.52
CA ASP A 41 -0.09 -19.08 3.55
C ASP A 41 -0.47 -17.68 4.06
N ASP A 42 0.37 -17.05 4.88
CA ASP A 42 0.14 -15.70 5.38
C ASP A 42 0.37 -14.67 4.27
N TYR A 43 1.40 -14.86 3.43
CA TYR A 43 1.63 -14.03 2.25
C TYR A 43 0.46 -14.12 1.25
N LYS A 44 -0.08 -15.32 1.03
CA LYS A 44 -1.26 -15.51 0.16
C LYS A 44 -2.51 -14.79 0.70
N LYS A 45 -2.77 -14.89 2.01
CA LYS A 45 -3.88 -14.17 2.66
C LYS A 45 -3.70 -12.66 2.57
N MET A 46 -2.46 -12.19 2.72
CA MET A 46 -2.12 -10.78 2.62
C MET A 46 -2.39 -10.24 1.21
N SER A 47 -1.88 -10.92 0.19
CA SER A 47 -2.17 -10.57 -1.22
C SER A 47 -3.68 -10.50 -1.48
N GLY A 48 -4.44 -11.53 -1.08
CA GLY A 48 -5.90 -11.52 -1.26
C GLY A 48 -6.61 -10.37 -0.53
N GLY A 49 -6.16 -10.03 0.67
CA GLY A 49 -6.66 -8.87 1.42
C GLY A 49 -6.37 -7.54 0.73
N ILE A 50 -5.16 -7.38 0.17
CA ILE A 50 -4.75 -6.19 -0.59
C ILE A 50 -5.58 -6.05 -1.86
N MET A 51 -5.72 -7.12 -2.63
CA MET A 51 -6.53 -7.11 -3.86
C MET A 51 -8.00 -6.77 -3.59
N THR A 52 -8.55 -7.24 -2.46
CA THR A 52 -9.90 -6.85 -2.02
C THR A 52 -10.00 -5.33 -1.79
N GLN A 53 -8.99 -4.71 -1.17
CA GLN A 53 -8.99 -3.26 -0.98
C GLN A 53 -8.77 -2.50 -2.28
N PHE A 54 -7.98 -3.01 -3.22
CA PHE A 54 -7.82 -2.40 -4.54
C PHE A 54 -9.15 -2.33 -5.28
N THR A 55 -9.87 -3.46 -5.35
CA THR A 55 -11.22 -3.49 -5.94
C THR A 55 -12.14 -2.48 -5.26
N TYR A 56 -12.18 -2.47 -3.92
CA TYR A 56 -13.01 -1.52 -3.18
C TYR A 56 -12.66 -0.06 -3.50
N ILE A 57 -11.37 0.31 -3.51
CA ILE A 57 -10.94 1.67 -3.83
C ILE A 57 -11.37 2.05 -5.24
N VAL A 58 -11.05 1.22 -6.25
CA VAL A 58 -11.37 1.52 -7.66
C VAL A 58 -12.88 1.64 -7.89
N GLU A 59 -13.70 0.84 -7.21
CA GLU A 59 -15.16 0.87 -7.39
C GLU A 59 -15.86 2.04 -6.69
N ASN A 60 -15.30 2.53 -5.57
CA ASN A 60 -16.03 3.44 -4.66
C ASN A 60 -15.42 4.84 -4.58
N CYS A 61 -14.15 4.99 -4.94
CA CYS A 61 -13.44 6.26 -4.88
C CYS A 61 -13.87 7.20 -6.02
N LYS A 62 -13.98 8.49 -5.70
CA LYS A 62 -14.43 9.55 -6.60
C LYS A 62 -13.47 10.73 -6.54
N LEU A 63 -12.21 10.48 -6.90
CA LEU A 63 -11.22 11.53 -7.05
C LEU A 63 -11.43 12.30 -8.35
N GLU A 64 -10.95 13.54 -8.36
CA GLU A 64 -10.70 14.27 -9.59
C GLU A 64 -9.64 13.53 -10.44
N PRO A 65 -9.67 13.65 -11.78
CA PRO A 65 -8.83 12.85 -12.68
C PRO A 65 -7.33 12.91 -12.39
N GLU A 66 -6.81 14.08 -12.01
CA GLU A 66 -5.38 14.26 -11.73
C GLU A 66 -4.95 13.54 -10.43
N ALA A 67 -5.81 13.57 -9.41
CA ALA A 67 -5.57 12.85 -8.17
C ALA A 67 -5.67 11.32 -8.38
N ASP A 68 -6.62 10.88 -9.20
CA ASP A 68 -6.77 9.48 -9.60
C ASP A 68 -5.54 8.95 -10.38
N ALA A 69 -4.97 9.76 -11.26
CA ALA A 69 -3.73 9.39 -11.96
C ALA A 69 -2.57 9.14 -10.99
N GLN A 70 -2.43 9.96 -9.94
CA GLN A 70 -1.42 9.71 -8.90
C GLN A 70 -1.74 8.47 -8.05
N LEU A 71 -3.03 8.21 -7.80
CA LEU A 71 -3.49 7.02 -7.08
C LEU A 71 -3.13 5.75 -7.87
N HIS A 72 -3.32 5.73 -9.18
CA HIS A 72 -2.95 4.59 -10.02
C HIS A 72 -1.44 4.29 -10.00
N ILE A 73 -0.58 5.30 -9.98
CA ILE A 73 0.88 5.11 -9.81
C ILE A 73 1.17 4.44 -8.46
N LEU A 74 0.55 4.95 -7.40
CA LEU A 74 0.70 4.40 -6.05
C LEU A 74 0.23 2.95 -5.97
N LEU A 75 -0.95 2.62 -6.48
CA LEU A 75 -1.50 1.27 -6.49
C LEU A 75 -0.61 0.31 -7.30
N GLY A 76 -0.04 0.78 -8.42
CA GLY A 76 0.96 0.04 -9.19
C GLY A 76 2.22 -0.27 -8.38
N ASN A 77 2.73 0.67 -7.58
CA ASN A 77 3.88 0.44 -6.70
C ASN A 77 3.58 -0.55 -5.57
N ILE A 78 2.37 -0.51 -5.00
CA ILE A 78 1.94 -1.51 -4.02
C ILE A 78 1.83 -2.89 -4.69
N SER A 79 1.28 -2.96 -5.91
CA SER A 79 1.17 -4.20 -6.69
C SER A 79 2.52 -4.86 -6.96
N GLN A 80 3.59 -4.08 -7.18
CA GLN A 80 4.93 -4.65 -7.33
C GLN A 80 5.39 -5.40 -6.06
N GLY A 81 5.08 -4.88 -4.87
CA GLY A 81 5.35 -5.58 -3.63
C GLY A 81 4.46 -6.82 -3.43
N VAL A 82 3.22 -6.79 -3.93
CA VAL A 82 2.34 -7.96 -3.99
C VAL A 82 2.96 -9.07 -4.84
N ASP A 83 3.49 -8.74 -6.02
CA ASP A 83 4.13 -9.71 -6.89
C ASP A 83 5.36 -10.37 -6.23
N VAL A 84 6.10 -9.64 -5.40
CA VAL A 84 7.24 -10.18 -4.62
C VAL A 84 6.76 -11.14 -3.53
N ILE A 85 5.75 -10.78 -2.71
CA ILE A 85 5.25 -11.69 -1.67
C ILE A 85 4.58 -12.95 -2.24
N GLU A 86 4.10 -12.87 -3.49
CA GLU A 86 3.57 -14.03 -4.23
C GLU A 86 4.66 -14.87 -4.92
N GLY A 87 5.94 -14.47 -4.80
CA GLY A 87 7.07 -15.20 -5.38
C GLY A 87 7.16 -15.11 -6.91
N LYS A 88 6.52 -14.11 -7.52
CA LYS A 88 6.57 -13.90 -8.98
C LYS A 88 7.85 -13.21 -9.44
N VAL A 89 8.56 -12.54 -8.53
CA VAL A 89 9.80 -11.83 -8.82
C VAL A 89 10.98 -12.70 -8.41
N SER A 90 11.77 -13.13 -9.41
CA SER A 90 12.94 -13.98 -9.17
C SER A 90 14.07 -13.18 -8.51
N GLY A 91 14.69 -13.75 -7.48
CA GLY A 91 15.84 -13.15 -6.79
C GLY A 91 15.48 -12.20 -5.65
N GLU A 92 14.20 -11.93 -5.42
CA GLU A 92 13.73 -11.13 -4.29
C GLU A 92 13.11 -12.01 -3.20
N GLN A 93 13.34 -11.66 -1.93
CA GLN A 93 12.71 -12.35 -0.79
C GLN A 93 11.30 -11.77 -0.52
N PRO A 94 10.33 -12.56 -0.05
CA PRO A 94 9.00 -12.06 0.29
C PRO A 94 9.01 -10.85 1.24
N GLU A 95 9.94 -10.81 2.20
CA GLU A 95 10.11 -9.70 3.13
C GLU A 95 10.44 -8.37 2.41
N GLU A 96 11.16 -8.42 1.29
CA GLU A 96 11.45 -7.24 0.46
C GLU A 96 10.16 -6.69 -0.17
N GLY A 97 9.19 -7.56 -0.48
CA GLY A 97 7.86 -7.18 -0.93
C GLY A 97 7.09 -6.36 0.11
N LEU A 98 7.20 -6.74 1.40
CA LEU A 98 6.62 -5.97 2.52
C LEU A 98 7.23 -4.58 2.62
N ILE A 99 8.54 -4.48 2.49
CA ILE A 99 9.28 -3.20 2.53
C ILE A 99 8.83 -2.31 1.37
N LYS A 100 8.73 -2.83 0.14
CA LYS A 100 8.24 -2.07 -1.02
C LYS A 100 6.82 -1.54 -0.80
N MET A 101 5.90 -2.37 -0.30
CA MET A 101 4.53 -1.92 0.00
C MET A 101 4.51 -0.84 1.09
N ALA A 102 5.31 -0.98 2.13
CA ALA A 102 5.43 0.02 3.18
C ALA A 102 5.99 1.37 2.66
N GLN A 103 6.99 1.34 1.78
CA GLN A 103 7.52 2.53 1.10
C GLN A 103 6.48 3.20 0.20
N ALA A 104 5.70 2.40 -0.55
CA ALA A 104 4.59 2.93 -1.34
C ALA A 104 3.54 3.59 -0.44
N LEU A 105 3.16 2.96 0.68
CA LEU A 105 2.21 3.53 1.65
C LEU A 105 2.76 4.78 2.38
N ASN A 106 4.08 4.91 2.55
CA ASN A 106 4.70 6.15 3.00
C ASN A 106 4.59 7.26 1.95
N SER A 107 4.69 6.90 0.67
CA SER A 107 4.44 7.82 -0.43
C SER A 107 2.99 8.28 -0.42
N TYR A 108 2.00 7.41 -0.17
CA TYR A 108 0.61 7.84 0.03
C TYR A 108 0.50 8.94 1.10
N GLY A 109 1.07 8.72 2.29
CA GLY A 109 1.06 9.71 3.37
C GLY A 109 1.71 11.05 3.02
N SER A 110 2.65 11.05 2.07
CA SER A 110 3.37 12.25 1.64
C SER A 110 2.61 13.04 0.57
N TYR A 111 1.82 12.37 -0.27
CA TYR A 111 1.16 12.97 -1.43
C TYR A 111 -0.35 13.11 -1.31
N PHE A 112 -1.02 12.34 -0.45
CA PHE A 112 -2.47 12.40 -0.24
C PHE A 112 -2.80 12.91 1.15
N ASP A 113 -3.83 13.75 1.24
CA ASP A 113 -4.32 14.31 2.49
C ASP A 113 -5.23 13.30 3.20
N HIS A 114 -4.60 12.35 3.89
CA HIS A 114 -5.26 11.44 4.82
C HIS A 114 -4.91 11.89 6.25
N PRO A 115 -5.87 12.44 7.01
CA PRO A 115 -5.62 12.91 8.37
C PRO A 115 -5.04 11.82 9.29
N ASN A 116 -4.01 12.18 10.06
CA ASN A 116 -3.34 11.28 11.02
C ASN A 116 -2.66 10.05 10.41
N TRP A 117 -2.34 10.08 9.11
CA TRP A 117 -1.57 9.00 8.49
C TRP A 117 -0.21 8.83 9.18
N LYS A 118 0.13 7.58 9.51
CA LYS A 118 1.40 7.22 10.15
C LYS A 118 2.28 6.49 9.15
N ASN A 119 3.44 7.06 8.84
CA ASN A 119 4.42 6.38 8.01
C ASN A 119 5.00 5.16 8.75
N PHE A 120 5.33 4.13 7.99
CA PHE A 120 6.11 2.99 8.43
C PHE A 120 7.56 3.40 8.63
N ASP A 121 8.16 2.91 9.72
CA ASP A 121 9.61 2.89 9.86
C ASP A 121 10.15 1.67 9.11
N VAL A 122 10.77 1.95 7.96
CA VAL A 122 11.39 0.93 7.09
C VAL A 122 12.91 1.03 7.10
N SER A 123 13.47 1.69 8.13
CA SER A 123 14.90 1.71 8.39
C SER A 123 15.32 0.32 8.87
N HIS A 124 16.17 -0.36 8.11
CA HIS A 124 16.88 -1.58 8.52
C HIS A 124 18.38 -1.38 8.31
#